data_AF-A0A843XBU5-F1
#
_entry.id   AF-A0A843XBU5-F1
#
_cell.length_a   1.000
_cell.length_b   1.000
_cell.length_c   1.000
_cell.angle_alpha   90.00
_cell.angle_beta   90.00
_cell.angle_gamma   90.00
#
_symmetry.space_group_name_H-M   'P 1'
#
loop_
_entity.id
_entity.type
_entity.pdbx_description
1 polymer ?
#
loop_
_entity_poly.entity_id
_entity_poly.type
_entity_poly.pdbx_seq_one_letter_code
_entity_poly.pdbx_strand_id
1 'polypeptide(L)'
;MTTRSNFKHLVYNARKNVEKVSQSADPTLWRERAPSWMRRDYWETLCNIWATERWQQTSTIMKVNRAANPEAYMHTGGSVSFATHQSRLESYS
;
A
#
# COMPACT_ATOMS: atom_id res chain seq x y z
N MET A 1 -3.57 -19.37 3.00
CA MET A 1 -3.91 -17.96 3.36
C MET A 1 -2.84 -17.43 4.30
N THR A 2 -2.08 -16.42 3.89
CA THR A 2 -0.88 -15.98 4.63
C THR A 2 -1.19 -14.72 5.45
N THR A 3 -1.41 -14.90 6.76
CA THR A 3 -1.84 -13.89 7.75
C THR A 3 -1.03 -12.58 7.73
N ARG A 4 0.24 -12.62 7.30
CA ARG A 4 1.14 -11.46 7.22
C ARG A 4 0.72 -10.41 6.17
N SER A 5 0.08 -10.83 5.08
CA SER A 5 -0.38 -9.91 4.02
C SER A 5 -1.49 -8.99 4.52
N ASN A 6 -2.41 -9.55 5.32
CA ASN A 6 -3.58 -8.81 5.81
C ASN A 6 -3.18 -7.67 6.75
N PHE A 7 -2.23 -7.90 7.67
CA PHE A 7 -1.82 -6.87 8.62
C PHE A 7 -1.25 -5.62 7.93
N LYS A 8 -0.40 -5.80 6.90
CA LYS A 8 0.14 -4.69 6.11
C LYS A 8 -0.98 -3.86 5.48
N HIS A 9 -1.99 -4.53 4.91
CA HIS A 9 -3.15 -3.85 4.31
C HIS A 9 -4.00 -3.13 5.35
N LEU A 10 -4.21 -3.72 6.54
CA LEU A 10 -4.94 -3.08 7.63
C LEU A 10 -4.27 -1.80 8.09
N VAL A 11 -2.96 -1.82 8.33
CA VAL A 11 -2.18 -0.63 8.72
C VAL A 11 -2.19 0.42 7.62
N TYR A 12 -2.04 0.02 6.35
CA TYR A 12 -2.14 0.93 5.21
C TYR A 12 -3.50 1.63 5.16
N ASN A 13 -4.59 0.87 5.28
CA ASN A 13 -5.95 1.41 5.24
C ASN A 13 -6.22 2.34 6.41
N ALA A 14 -5.79 1.98 7.63
CA ALA A 14 -5.89 2.87 8.78
C ALA A 14 -5.18 4.20 8.54
N ARG A 15 -3.93 4.18 8.07
CA ARG A 15 -3.19 5.40 7.73
C ARG A 15 -3.93 6.25 6.70
N LYS A 16 -4.42 5.66 5.62
CA LYS A 16 -5.17 6.39 4.57
C LYS A 16 -6.50 6.94 5.07
N ASN A 17 -7.18 6.25 5.99
CA ASN A 17 -8.41 6.73 6.58
C ASN A 17 -8.15 7.93 7.49
N VAL A 18 -7.12 7.87 8.34
CA VAL A 18 -6.80 8.97 9.24
C VAL A 18 -6.31 10.20 8.47
N GLU A 19 -5.50 10.03 7.43
CA GLU A 19 -5.09 11.11 6.50
C GLU A 19 -6.29 11.83 5.89
N LYS A 20 -7.33 11.08 5.48
CA LYS A 20 -8.59 11.66 4.95
C LYS A 20 -9.37 12.41 6.02
N VAL A 21 -9.52 11.81 7.20
CA VAL A 21 -10.31 12.38 8.30
C VAL A 21 -9.64 13.62 8.90
N SER A 22 -8.31 13.63 9.00
CA SER A 22 -7.55 14.78 9.50
C SER A 22 -7.36 15.87 8.45
N GLN A 23 -7.71 15.61 7.18
CA GLN A 23 -7.45 16.49 6.03
C GLN A 23 -5.99 16.97 5.95
N SER A 24 -5.06 16.17 6.48
CA SER A 24 -3.66 16.53 6.58
C SER A 24 -2.79 15.31 6.34
N ALA A 25 -1.75 15.50 5.55
CA ALA A 25 -0.72 14.50 5.28
C ALA A 25 0.30 14.36 6.43
N ASP A 26 0.23 15.24 7.44
CA ASP A 26 1.15 15.24 8.58
C ASP A 26 0.83 14.11 9.58
N PRO A 27 1.71 13.10 9.74
CA PRO A 27 1.49 11.98 10.64
C PRO A 27 1.46 12.35 12.12
N THR A 28 1.99 13.50 12.51
CA THR A 28 1.98 13.95 13.91
C THR A 28 0.56 14.27 14.40
N LEU A 29 -0.32 14.70 13.49
CA LEU A 29 -1.73 15.02 13.76
C LEU A 29 -2.62 13.76 13.86
N TRP A 30 -2.07 12.58 13.57
CA TRP A 30 -2.82 11.34 13.53
C TRP A 30 -2.80 10.56 14.84
N ARG A 31 -1.94 10.93 15.80
CA ARG A 31 -1.66 10.15 17.04
C ARG A 31 -2.91 9.83 17.86
N GLU A 32 -3.84 10.78 17.96
CA GLU A 32 -5.08 10.61 18.74
C GLU A 32 -6.15 9.77 18.04
N ARG A 33 -5.94 9.43 16.77
CA ARG A 33 -6.91 8.76 15.89
C ARG A 33 -6.55 7.29 15.65
N ALA A 34 -6.08 6.62 16.70
CA ALA A 34 -5.74 5.20 16.64
C ALA A 34 -6.98 4.36 16.25
N PRO A 35 -6.83 3.36 15.36
CA PRO A 35 -7.93 2.47 15.01
C PRO A 35 -8.27 1.54 16.18
N SER A 36 -9.55 1.16 16.32
CA SER A 36 -10.06 0.35 17.45
C SER A 36 -9.37 -1.00 17.64
N TRP A 37 -8.83 -1.57 16.57
CA TRP A 37 -8.13 -2.86 16.57
C TRP A 37 -6.64 -2.76 16.91
N MET A 38 -6.08 -1.54 17.04
CA MET A 38 -4.67 -1.32 17.38
C MET A 38 -4.56 -0.60 18.72
N ARG A 39 -3.62 -1.03 19.56
CA ARG A 39 -3.28 -0.28 20.77
C ARG A 39 -2.69 1.08 20.42
N ARG A 40 -3.02 2.09 21.21
CA ARG A 40 -2.63 3.49 20.98
C ARG A 40 -1.11 3.69 20.95
N ASP A 41 -0.38 3.03 21.85
CA ASP A 41 1.09 3.11 21.94
C ASP A 41 1.79 2.62 20.65
N TYR A 42 1.28 1.53 20.06
CA TYR A 42 1.78 1.06 18.76
C TYR A 42 1.44 2.03 17.63
N TRP A 43 0.24 2.60 17.65
CA TRP A 43 -0.16 3.61 16.67
C TRP A 43 0.70 4.87 16.75
N GLU A 44 0.96 5.38 17.94
CA GLU A 44 1.84 6.54 18.16
C GLU A 44 3.27 6.28 17.66
N THR A 45 3.79 5.07 17.90
CA THR A 45 5.09 4.64 17.38
C THR A 45 5.10 4.65 15.85
N LEU A 46 4.05 4.14 15.21
CA LEU A 46 3.91 4.18 13.74
C LEU A 46 3.82 5.62 13.21
N CYS A 47 3.05 6.49 13.85
CA CYS A 47 2.98 7.91 13.51
C CYS A 47 4.35 8.57 13.57
N ASN A 48 5.15 8.28 14.61
CA ASN A 48 6.51 8.79 14.73
C ASN A 48 7.42 8.28 13.61
N ILE A 49 7.33 7.00 13.24
CA ILE A 49 8.07 6.43 12.11
C ILE A 49 7.68 7.12 10.80
N TRP A 50 6.39 7.32 10.55
CA TRP A 50 5.90 7.98 9.33
C TRP A 50 6.26 9.47 9.28
N ALA A 51 6.38 10.12 10.43
CA ALA A 51 6.82 11.50 10.54
C ALA A 51 8.31 11.67 10.22
N THR A 52 9.12 10.60 10.24
CA THR A 52 10.54 10.70 9.89
C THR A 52 10.73 11.12 8.43
N GLU A 53 11.68 12.01 8.20
CA GLU A 53 12.02 12.51 6.86
C GLU A 53 12.38 11.36 5.91
N ARG A 54 13.20 10.41 6.37
CA ARG A 54 13.58 9.21 5.61
C ARG A 54 12.35 8.45 5.10
N TRP A 55 11.34 8.27 5.93
CA TRP A 55 10.12 7.56 5.53
C TRP A 55 9.32 8.36 4.51
N GLN A 56 9.16 9.67 4.72
CA GLN A 56 8.43 10.53 3.79
C GLN A 56 9.09 10.60 2.41
N GLN A 57 10.41 10.78 2.35
CA GLN A 57 11.17 10.78 1.11
C GLN A 57 11.00 9.45 0.36
N THR A 58 11.20 8.32 1.06
CA THR A 58 11.05 6.98 0.47
C THR A 58 9.62 6.76 -0.05
N SER A 59 8.61 7.14 0.73
CA SER A 59 7.20 7.00 0.37
C SER A 59 6.86 7.81 -0.89
N THR A 60 7.36 9.04 -0.99
CA THR A 60 7.18 9.91 -2.15
C THR A 60 7.86 9.34 -3.39
N ILE A 61 9.13 8.91 -3.30
CA ILE A 61 9.84 8.27 -4.42
C ILE A 61 9.09 7.02 -4.89
N MET A 62 8.66 6.15 -3.98
CA MET A 62 7.91 4.94 -4.33
C MET A 62 6.52 5.24 -4.92
N LYS A 63 5.92 6.39 -4.59
CA LYS A 63 4.68 6.86 -5.22
C LYS A 63 4.95 7.37 -6.64
N VAL A 64 5.99 8.18 -6.82
CA VAL A 64 6.41 8.68 -8.14
C VAL A 64 6.79 7.54 -9.06
N ASN A 65 7.60 6.57 -8.60
CA ASN A 65 8.00 5.41 -9.40
C ASN A 65 6.80 4.58 -9.86
N ARG A 66 5.78 4.41 -9.01
CA ARG A 66 4.54 3.72 -9.39
C ARG A 66 3.70 4.50 -10.39
N ALA A 67 3.67 5.83 -10.30
CA ALA A 67 2.96 6.68 -11.25
C ALA A 67 3.68 6.75 -12.60
N ALA A 68 5.02 6.73 -12.59
CA ALA A 68 5.85 6.79 -13.79
C ALA A 68 5.88 5.48 -14.58
N ASN A 69 5.63 4.34 -13.94
CA ASN A 69 5.62 3.04 -14.59
C ASN A 69 4.35 2.24 -14.25
N PRO A 70 3.19 2.63 -14.81
CA PRO A 70 1.92 1.94 -14.56
C PRO A 70 1.91 0.51 -15.11
N GLU A 71 2.66 0.23 -16.18
CA GLU A 71 2.77 -1.10 -16.79
C GLU A 71 3.54 -2.10 -15.92
N ALA A 72 4.52 -1.64 -15.13
CA ALA A 72 5.24 -2.49 -14.16
C ALA A 72 4.37 -2.96 -12.99
N TYR A 73 3.18 -2.39 -12.80
CA TYR A 73 2.19 -2.82 -11.80
C TYR A 73 1.11 -3.74 -12.39
N MET A 74 1.11 -3.97 -13.71
CA MET A 74 0.25 -4.96 -14.33
C MET A 74 0.68 -6.33 -13.80
N HIS A 75 -0.22 -7.06 -13.16
CA HIS A 75 0.06 -8.33 -12.51
C HIS A 75 0.62 -9.39 -13.49
N THR A 76 1.92 -9.40 -13.72
CA THR A 76 2.65 -10.45 -14.48
C THR A 76 2.95 -11.67 -13.61
N GLY A 77 2.07 -11.97 -12.64
CA GLY A 77 2.27 -13.04 -11.66
C GLY A 77 1.58 -14.36 -11.99
N GLY A 78 0.85 -14.45 -13.12
CA GLY A 78 0.18 -15.70 -13.51
C GLY A 78 -0.94 -15.56 -14.54
N SER A 79 -1.46 -14.36 -14.77
CA SER A 79 -2.51 -14.12 -15.77
C SER A 79 -1.87 -13.93 -17.14
N VAL A 80 -2.04 -14.92 -18.00
CA VAL A 80 -1.69 -14.83 -19.42
C VAL A 80 -2.75 -13.96 -20.11
N SER A 81 -2.34 -13.02 -20.97
CA SER A 81 -3.32 -12.23 -21.74
C SER A 81 -4.20 -13.16 -22.57
N PHE A 82 -5.44 -12.75 -22.84
CA PHE A 82 -6.37 -13.58 -23.64
C PHE A 82 -5.77 -13.94 -25.01
N ALA A 83 -5.07 -13.00 -25.65
CA ALA A 83 -4.35 -13.25 -26.89
C ALA A 83 -3.27 -14.35 -26.74
N THR A 84 -2.45 -14.28 -25.69
CA THR A 84 -1.44 -15.33 -25.42
C THR A 84 -2.07 -16.67 -25.03
N HIS A 85 -3.26 -16.67 -24.42
CA HIS A 85 -4.03 -17.90 -24.17
C HIS A 85 -4.59 -18.50 -25.46
N GLN A 86 -5.14 -17.68 -26.36
CA GLN A 86 -5.63 -18.11 -27.67
C GLN A 86 -4.53 -18.70 -28.54
N SER A 87 -3.37 -18.05 -28.64
CA SER A 87 -2.24 -18.59 -29.41
C SER A 87 -1.74 -19.93 -28.87
N ARG A 88 -1.83 -20.16 -27.54
CA ARG A 88 -1.53 -21.47 -26.96
C ARG A 88 -2.57 -22.52 -27.36
N LEU A 89 -3.86 -22.19 -27.34
CA LEU A 89 -4.93 -23.11 -27.77
C LEU A 89 -4.77 -23.51 -29.24
N GLU A 90 -4.45 -22.56 -30.12
CA GLU A 90 -4.23 -22.83 -31.55
C GLU A 90 -3.00 -23.71 -31.80
N SER A 91 -1.95 -23.61 -30.97
CA SER A 91 -0.75 -24.45 -31.07
C SER A 91 -0.94 -25.90 -30.60
N TYR A 92 -2.06 -26.21 -29.94
CA TYR A 92 -2.41 -27.58 -29.51
C TYR A 92 -3.42 -28.25 -30.45
N SER A 93 -3.85 -27.56 -31.52
CA SER A 93 -4.68 -28.12 -32.61
C SER A 93 -3.82 -28.64 -33.76
#